data_AF-A0A831VUD0-F1
#
_entry.id   AF-A0A831VUD0-F1
#
_cell.length_a   1.000
_cell.length_b   1.000
_cell.length_c   1.000
_cell.angle_alpha   90.00
_cell.angle_beta   90.00
_cell.angle_gamma   90.00
#
_symmetry.space_group_name_H-M   'P 1'
#
loop_
_entity.id
_entity.type
_entity.pdbx_description
1 polymer ?
#
loop_
_entity_poly.entity_id
_entity_poly.type
_entity_poly.pdbx_seq_one_letter_code
_entity_poly.pdbx_strand_id
1 'polypeptide(L)'
;MRPPAYPHRDDTPTARNVRLDHHDSVRLHVLHRVSTEVERLERRVEILRLANAPHVAIMISAYERMIDQKKDFLQNWDLDEQSQTQSAFALL
;
A
#
# COMPACT_ATOMS: atom_id res chain seq x y z
N MET A 1 31.52 0.55 -46.08
CA MET A 1 31.27 -0.21 -44.84
C MET A 1 29.79 -0.13 -44.51
N ARG A 2 29.08 -1.27 -44.46
CA ARG A 2 27.69 -1.35 -43.98
C ARG A 2 27.74 -1.74 -42.49
N PRO A 3 26.96 -1.11 -41.60
CA PRO A 3 26.91 -1.54 -40.21
C PRO A 3 26.22 -2.91 -40.12
N PRO A 4 26.63 -3.81 -39.20
CA PRO A 4 25.95 -5.09 -39.01
C PRO A 4 24.54 -4.84 -38.48
N ALA A 5 23.55 -5.45 -39.12
CA ALA A 5 22.18 -5.51 -38.61
C ALA A 5 22.19 -6.37 -37.33
N TYR A 6 22.18 -5.72 -36.17
CA TYR A 6 21.89 -6.43 -34.93
C TYR A 6 20.42 -6.85 -34.96
N PRO A 7 20.08 -8.13 -34.70
CA PRO A 7 18.70 -8.49 -34.47
C PRO A 7 18.24 -7.71 -33.23
N HIS A 8 17.25 -6.85 -33.43
CA HIS A 8 16.51 -6.23 -32.34
C HIS A 8 15.90 -7.39 -31.57
N ARG A 9 16.47 -7.75 -30.42
CA ARG A 9 15.75 -8.58 -29.47
C ARG A 9 14.56 -7.74 -29.04
N ASP A 10 13.39 -8.14 -29.51
CA ASP A 10 12.12 -7.74 -28.91
C ASP A 10 12.05 -8.42 -27.54
N ASP A 11 12.91 -7.99 -26.61
CA ASP A 11 12.74 -8.20 -25.18
C ASP A 11 11.59 -7.27 -24.75
N THR A 12 10.39 -7.53 -25.28
CA THR A 12 9.18 -7.08 -24.62
C THR A 12 9.22 -7.75 -23.25
N PRO A 13 9.32 -6.98 -22.15
CA PRO A 13 9.11 -7.57 -20.85
C PRO A 13 7.65 -7.98 -20.88
N THR A 14 7.40 -9.26 -21.14
CA THR A 14 6.15 -9.88 -20.77
C THR A 14 6.02 -9.54 -19.30
N ALA A 15 5.19 -8.55 -19.01
CA ALA A 15 4.83 -8.18 -17.66
C ALA A 15 4.25 -9.45 -17.08
N ARG A 16 5.10 -10.22 -16.40
CA ARG A 16 4.69 -11.41 -15.67
C ARG A 16 3.62 -10.88 -14.74
N ASN A 17 2.38 -11.23 -15.04
CA ASN A 17 1.24 -10.91 -14.20
C ASN A 17 1.39 -11.79 -12.96
N VAL A 18 2.31 -11.38 -12.08
CA VAL A 18 2.57 -12.04 -10.81
C VAL A 18 1.46 -11.54 -9.90
N ARG A 19 0.53 -12.44 -9.58
CA ARG A 19 -0.54 -12.20 -8.60
C ARG A 19 0.06 -12.15 -7.20
N LEU A 20 0.70 -11.02 -6.88
CA LEU A 20 1.40 -10.78 -5.62
C LEU A 20 0.46 -10.76 -4.41
N ASP A 21 -0.81 -10.48 -4.66
CA ASP A 21 -1.93 -10.50 -3.71
C ASP A 21 -2.20 -11.89 -3.10
N HIS A 22 -1.77 -12.97 -3.77
CA HIS A 22 -1.99 -14.37 -3.33
C HIS A 22 -0.93 -14.87 -2.34
N HIS A 23 0.06 -14.06 -2.00
CA HIS A 23 1.13 -14.46 -1.10
C HIS A 23 0.94 -13.84 0.28
N ASP A 24 0.78 -14.70 1.30
CA ASP A 24 0.70 -14.28 2.70
C ASP A 24 1.89 -13.40 3.11
N SER A 25 3.08 -13.61 2.53
CA SER A 25 4.26 -12.78 2.78
C SER A 25 4.06 -11.32 2.33
N VAL A 26 3.39 -11.11 1.19
CA VAL A 26 3.07 -9.77 0.69
C VAL A 26 1.99 -9.14 1.57
N ARG A 27 0.96 -9.91 1.96
CA ARG A 27 -0.10 -9.43 2.86
C ARG A 27 0.45 -9.00 4.22
N LEU A 28 1.24 -9.86 4.85
CA LEU A 28 1.92 -9.58 6.12
C LEU A 28 2.86 -8.39 6.00
N HIS A 29 3.59 -8.27 4.87
CA HIS A 29 4.44 -7.12 4.63
C HIS A 29 3.64 -5.82 4.55
N VAL A 30 2.55 -5.80 3.79
CA VAL A 30 1.68 -4.62 3.67
C VAL A 30 1.06 -4.27 5.01
N LEU A 31 0.48 -5.25 5.72
CA LEU A 31 -0.11 -5.07 7.04
C LEU A 31 0.90 -4.47 8.02
N HIS A 32 2.09 -5.08 8.13
CA HIS A 32 3.15 -4.60 9.01
C HIS A 32 3.58 -3.18 8.63
N ARG A 33 3.81 -2.93 7.34
CA ARG A 33 4.28 -1.63 6.86
C ARG A 33 3.28 -0.50 7.10
N VAL A 34 1.99 -0.75 6.84
CA VAL A 34 0.94 0.24 7.07
C VAL A 34 0.75 0.47 8.57
N SER A 35 0.79 -0.59 9.38
CA SER A 35 0.69 -0.48 10.85
C SER A 35 1.84 0.33 11.46
N THR A 36 3.09 0.03 11.09
CA THR A 36 4.26 0.80 11.54
C THR A 36 4.18 2.28 11.13
N GLU A 37 3.66 2.58 9.94
CA GLU A 37 3.48 3.96 9.50
C GLU A 37 2.38 4.68 10.28
N VAL A 38 1.29 3.99 10.64
CA VAL A 38 0.26 4.53 11.54
C VAL A 38 0.87 4.90 12.90
N GLU A 39 1.60 3.98 13.53
CA GLU A 39 2.28 4.23 14.82
C GLU A 39 3.24 5.43 14.74
N ARG A 40 3.97 5.55 13.63
CA ARG A 40 4.89 6.66 13.41
C ARG A 40 4.15 7.99 13.28
N LEU A 41 3.03 8.02 12.57
CA LEU A 41 2.20 9.22 12.41
C LEU A 41 1.56 9.62 13.75
N GLU A 42 1.06 8.66 14.52
CA GLU A 42 0.48 8.90 15.85
C GLU A 42 1.52 9.51 16.81
N ARG A 43 2.73 8.93 16.86
CA ARG A 43 3.84 9.51 17.63
C ARG A 43 4.20 10.92 17.17
N ARG A 44 4.16 11.19 15.86
CA ARG A 44 4.44 12.53 15.32
C ARG A 44 3.36 13.53 15.72
N VAL A 45 2.09 13.13 15.73
CA VAL A 45 0.97 13.95 16.21
C VAL A 45 1.15 14.29 17.69
N GLU A 46 1.55 13.32 18.52
CA GLU A 46 1.78 13.55 19.95
C GLU A 46 2.90 14.58 20.20
N ILE A 47 4.02 14.47 19.47
CA ILE A 47 5.11 15.46 19.52
C ILE A 47 4.62 16.84 19.08
N LEU A 48 3.83 16.90 18.00
CA LEU A 48 3.30 18.14 17.47
C LEU A 48 2.35 18.82 18.47
N ARG A 49 1.53 18.06 19.20
CA ARG A 49 0.63 18.62 20.24
C ARG A 49 1.38 19.32 21.37
N LEU A 50 2.65 18.97 21.60
CA LEU A 50 3.52 19.63 22.58
C LEU A 50 4.23 20.87 22.00
N ALA A 51 4.21 21.07 20.69
CA ALA A 51 4.90 22.17 20.03
C ALA A 51 4.05 23.45 20.04
N ASN A 52 4.64 24.56 20.49
CA ASN A 52 4.01 25.88 20.43
C ASN A 52 4.39 26.63 19.15
N ALA A 53 3.82 26.20 18.01
CA ALA A 53 4.04 26.85 16.72
C ALA A 53 2.75 26.97 15.90
N PRO A 54 2.56 28.07 15.15
CA PRO A 54 1.28 28.39 14.52
C PRO A 54 0.84 27.40 13.43
N HIS A 55 1.78 26.72 12.78
CA HIS A 55 1.50 25.78 11.68
C HIS A 55 1.16 24.36 12.17
N VAL A 56 1.30 24.10 13.47
CA VAL A 56 1.18 22.76 14.06
C VAL A 56 -0.23 22.19 13.88
N ALA A 57 -1.27 23.01 14.05
CA ALA A 57 -2.66 22.57 13.89
C ALA A 57 -2.92 21.99 12.48
N ILE A 58 -2.40 22.65 11.43
CA ILE A 58 -2.55 22.19 10.05
C ILE A 58 -1.83 20.85 9.84
N MET A 59 -0.62 20.70 10.39
CA MET A 59 0.14 19.44 10.30
C MET A 59 -0.56 18.30 11.03
N ILE A 60 -1.08 18.56 12.23
CA ILE A 60 -1.86 17.57 13.00
C ILE A 60 -3.06 17.11 12.18
N SER A 61 -3.88 18.03 11.66
CA SER A 61 -5.04 17.67 10.84
C SER A 61 -4.69 16.96 9.53
N ALA A 62 -3.51 17.19 8.97
CA ALA A 62 -3.03 16.44 7.82
C ALA A 62 -2.67 14.99 8.21
N TYR A 63 -1.93 14.81 9.31
CA TYR A 63 -1.53 13.49 9.76
C TYR A 63 -2.68 12.66 10.33
N GLU A 64 -3.63 13.26 11.02
CA GLU A 64 -4.85 12.59 11.48
C GLU A 64 -5.64 12.03 10.27
N ARG A 65 -5.82 12.81 9.20
CA ARG A 65 -6.45 12.30 7.96
C ARG A 65 -5.67 11.15 7.32
N MET A 66 -4.33 11.19 7.34
CA MET A 66 -3.52 10.09 6.84
C MET A 66 -3.63 8.83 7.71
N ILE A 67 -3.74 9.00 9.03
CA ILE A 67 -3.96 7.90 9.97
C ILE A 67 -5.33 7.25 9.70
N ASP A 68 -6.38 8.05 9.58
CA ASP A 68 -7.74 7.56 9.31
C ASP A 68 -7.77 6.75 8.02
N GLN A 69 -7.25 7.30 6.92
CA GLN A 69 -7.17 6.59 5.64
C GLN A 69 -6.40 5.26 5.73
N LYS A 70 -5.33 5.21 6.53
CA LYS A 70 -4.54 3.98 6.72
C LYS A 70 -5.26 2.97 7.59
N LYS A 71 -5.97 3.41 8.63
CA LYS A 71 -6.80 2.54 9.47
C LYS A 71 -7.98 1.99 8.69
N ASP A 72 -8.65 2.83 7.92
CA ASP A 72 -9.74 2.44 7.01
C ASP A 72 -9.24 1.43 5.98
N PHE A 73 -8.05 1.65 5.41
CA PHE A 73 -7.42 0.69 4.51
C PHE A 73 -7.23 -0.67 5.21
N LEU A 74 -6.63 -0.69 6.41
CA LEU A 74 -6.40 -1.94 7.16
C LEU A 74 -7.70 -2.66 7.53
N GLN A 75 -8.77 -1.93 7.87
CA GLN A 75 -10.07 -2.51 8.20
C GLN A 75 -10.75 -3.14 6.99
N ASN A 76 -10.65 -2.50 5.82
CA ASN A 76 -11.32 -2.96 4.61
C ASN A 76 -10.48 -3.97 3.80
N TRP A 77 -9.17 -4.03 4.04
CA TRP A 77 -8.23 -4.89 3.31
C TRP A 77 -8.59 -6.38 3.36
N ASP A 78 -9.20 -6.85 4.46
CA ASP A 78 -9.59 -8.25 4.63
C ASP A 78 -11.03 -8.55 4.15
N LEU A 79 -11.85 -7.50 3.92
CA LEU A 79 -13.24 -7.62 3.45
C LEU A 79 -13.31 -7.88 1.94
N ASP A 80 -12.35 -7.36 1.17
CA ASP A 80 -12.27 -7.58 -0.28
C ASP A 80 -11.97 -9.06 -0.63
N GLU A 81 -11.30 -9.80 0.25
CA GLU A 81 -10.96 -11.21 0.07
C GLU A 81 -12.17 -12.15 0.27
N GLN A 82 -13.04 -11.86 1.24
CA GLN A 82 -14.26 -12.63 1.47
C GLN A 82 -15.22 -12.52 0.29
N SER A 83 -15.25 -11.36 -0.38
CA SER A 83 -16.06 -11.14 -1.59
C SER A 83 -15.58 -11.98 -2.78
N GLN A 84 -14.26 -12.19 -2.92
CA GLN A 84 -13.68 -13.05 -3.97
C GLN A 84 -13.88 -14.54 -3.64
N THR A 85 -13.80 -14.91 -2.36
CA THR A 85 -13.95 -16.31 -1.94
C THR A 85 -15.40 -16.80 -2.04
N GLN A 86 -16.40 -15.94 -1.79
CA GLN A 86 -17.82 -16.28 -2.02
C GLN A 86 -18.17 -16.44 -3.49
N SER A 87 -17.54 -15.69 -4.40
CA SER A 87 -17.82 -15.82 -5.84
C SER A 87 -17.32 -17.14 -6.43
N ALA A 88 -16.30 -17.78 -5.84
CA ALA A 88 -15.81 -19.08 -6.26
C ALA A 88 -16.68 -20.26 -5.76
N PHE A 89 -17.36 -20.10 -4.62
CA PHE A 89 -18.25 -21.13 -4.06
C PHE A 89 -19.67 -21.10 -4.62
N ALA A 90 -20.09 -20.01 -5.28
CA ALA A 90 -21.41 -19.90 -5.90
C ALA A 90 -21.52 -20.56 -7.30
N LEU A 91 -20.46 -21.25 -7.75
CA LEU A 91 -20.40 -21.97 -9.05
C LEU A 91 -20.26 -23.50 -8.88
N LEU A 92 -20.46 -24.03 -7.68
CA LEU A 92 -20.56 -25.47 -7.39
C LEU A 92 -21.95 -25.79 -6.82
#